data_AF-A0AAN9YKW6-F1
#
_entry.id   AF-A0AAN9YKW6-F1
#
_cell.length_a   1.000
_cell.length_b   1.000
_cell.length_c   1.000
_cell.angle_alpha   90.00
_cell.angle_beta   90.00
_cell.angle_gamma   90.00
#
_symmetry.space_group_name_H-M   'P 1'
#
loop_
_entity.id
_entity.type
_entity.pdbx_description
1 polymer ?
#
loop_
_entity_poly.entity_id
_entity_poly.type
_entity_poly.pdbx_seq_one_letter_code
_entity_poly.pdbx_strand_id
1 'polypeptide(L)'
;MVLKTSPELVSGRINEPAKRMPLVHTTTLLGDSSSTESSPVEDAVKPLPETKPNPELQLRHVSAGVLAPMSGAKKLRKMLQETDELIVCPGVYDGLSARTAIELEFSAMYMTGAGTTASRLGQPDLAIAQLHDMRDNAEMIANLDPFGPPLIADMDTGYGGELTWDTV
;
A
#
# COMPACT_ATOMS: atom_id res chain seq x y z
N MET A 1 42.19 -20.80 -12.07
CA MET A 1 42.34 -19.33 -12.01
C MET A 1 41.98 -18.91 -10.60
N VAL A 2 42.99 -18.56 -9.80
CA VAL A 2 42.86 -18.32 -8.36
C VAL A 2 42.43 -16.86 -8.16
N LEU A 3 41.24 -16.62 -7.62
CA LEU A 3 40.79 -15.28 -7.23
C LEU A 3 41.20 -15.03 -5.78
N LYS A 4 42.13 -14.07 -5.60
CA LYS A 4 42.55 -13.53 -4.31
C LYS A 4 41.37 -12.79 -3.66
N THR A 5 41.10 -13.11 -2.41
CA THR A 5 40.25 -12.33 -1.49
C THR A 5 41.05 -11.14 -0.93
N SER A 6 40.53 -9.93 -1.07
CA SER A 6 41.00 -8.73 -0.34
C SER A 6 39.94 -8.34 0.70
N PRO A 7 40.31 -8.13 1.97
CA PRO A 7 39.40 -7.59 2.98
C PRO A 7 39.65 -6.09 3.14
N GLU A 8 38.70 -5.24 2.72
CA GLU A 8 38.65 -3.84 3.15
C GLU A 8 37.33 -3.60 3.88
N LEU A 9 37.41 -3.75 5.21
CA LEU A 9 36.38 -3.35 6.16
C LEU A 9 36.48 -1.83 6.35
N VAL A 10 35.63 -1.08 5.65
CA VAL A 10 35.42 0.34 5.91
C VAL A 10 34.58 0.48 7.18
N SER A 11 35.26 0.90 8.25
CA SER A 11 34.69 1.35 9.52
C SER A 11 33.81 2.59 9.31
N GLY A 12 32.52 2.49 9.62
CA GLY A 12 31.62 3.65 9.59
C GLY A 12 30.29 3.45 10.32
N ARG A 13 30.24 3.91 11.59
CA ARG A 13 29.06 4.41 12.33
C ARG A 13 27.92 3.42 12.64
N ILE A 14 28.18 2.51 13.59
CA ILE A 14 27.15 1.90 14.44
C ILE A 14 27.10 2.62 15.80
N ASN A 15 26.53 3.82 15.86
CA ASN A 15 26.14 4.43 17.14
C ASN A 15 25.28 5.68 16.91
N GLU A 16 23.99 5.51 16.69
CA GLU A 16 23.01 6.51 17.12
C GLU A 16 21.91 5.83 17.97
N PRO A 17 21.56 6.39 19.15
CA PRO A 17 20.56 5.81 20.02
C PRO A 17 19.14 6.03 19.47
N ALA A 18 18.33 4.97 19.50
CA ALA A 18 16.93 4.97 19.06
C ALA A 18 16.11 6.11 19.69
N LYS A 19 15.47 6.93 18.83
CA LYS A 19 14.63 8.06 19.22
C LYS A 19 13.30 7.54 19.80
N ARG A 20 13.09 7.75 21.09
CA ARG A 20 11.89 7.32 21.85
C ARG A 20 10.64 8.10 21.38
N MET A 21 9.61 7.40 20.90
CA MET A 21 8.30 8.00 20.57
C MET A 21 7.44 8.19 21.83
N PRO A 22 6.64 9.27 21.93
CA PRO A 22 5.78 9.50 23.10
C PRO A 22 4.49 8.65 23.02
N LEU A 23 4.13 8.03 24.16
CA LEU A 23 2.84 7.37 24.39
C LEU A 23 1.71 8.42 24.38
N VAL A 24 0.64 8.18 23.60
CA VAL A 24 -0.58 8.99 23.65
C VAL A 24 -1.51 8.43 24.72
N HIS A 25 -1.91 9.27 25.68
CA HIS A 25 -2.89 8.96 26.72
C HIS A 25 -4.31 8.94 26.13
N THR A 26 -5.01 7.83 26.29
CA THR A 26 -6.46 7.69 26.07
C THR A 26 -7.20 7.84 27.40
N THR A 27 -8.07 8.85 27.53
CA THR A 27 -9.22 8.96 28.46
C THR A 27 -9.92 10.26 28.04
N THR A 28 -11.19 10.30 27.64
CA THR A 28 -12.34 10.36 28.56
C THR A 28 -13.63 10.12 27.75
N LEU A 29 -14.34 9.04 28.03
CA LEU A 29 -15.77 8.90 27.78
C LEU A 29 -16.40 8.75 29.16
N LEU A 30 -17.33 9.64 29.51
CA LEU A 30 -18.48 9.45 30.42
C LEU A 30 -18.97 10.84 30.89
N GLY A 31 -20.23 11.14 30.62
CA GLY A 31 -20.94 12.31 31.07
C GLY A 31 -22.44 12.07 30.91
N ASP A 32 -23.03 11.54 31.97
CA ASP A 32 -24.44 11.21 32.17
C ASP A 32 -25.25 12.49 32.49
N SER A 33 -26.53 12.57 32.09
CA SER A 33 -27.66 13.02 32.93
C SER A 33 -28.92 13.46 32.14
N SER A 34 -30.02 12.73 32.41
CA SER A 34 -31.39 13.17 32.73
C SER A 34 -32.19 14.16 31.85
N SER A 35 -33.34 13.65 31.40
CA SER A 35 -34.66 14.22 31.09
C SER A 35 -35.04 15.62 31.60
N THR A 36 -35.73 16.42 30.77
CA THR A 36 -37.03 17.06 31.08
C THR A 36 -37.72 17.61 29.81
N GLU A 37 -39.05 17.58 29.84
CA GLU A 37 -40.05 17.92 28.81
C GLU A 37 -40.05 19.40 28.36
N SER A 38 -40.47 19.68 27.12
CA SER A 38 -41.32 20.84 26.80
C SER A 38 -41.93 20.76 25.39
N SER A 39 -43.21 21.16 25.33
CA SER A 39 -44.20 21.24 24.25
C SER A 39 -43.75 21.95 22.94
N PRO A 40 -44.50 21.80 21.83
CA PRO A 40 -44.13 22.35 20.53
C PRO A 40 -44.40 23.86 20.48
N VAL A 41 -43.37 24.66 20.26
CA VAL A 41 -43.50 26.10 19.96
C VAL A 41 -43.45 26.25 18.44
N GLU A 42 -44.59 26.65 17.87
CA GLU A 42 -44.72 27.10 16.49
C GLU A 42 -43.91 28.39 16.29
N ASP A 43 -42.65 28.25 15.87
CA ASP A 43 -41.89 29.38 15.33
C ASP A 43 -42.09 29.43 13.81
N ALA A 44 -42.78 30.48 13.37
CA ALA A 44 -42.97 30.83 11.98
C ALA A 44 -41.63 30.81 11.23
N VAL A 45 -41.47 29.87 10.29
CA VAL A 45 -40.31 29.79 9.39
C VAL A 45 -40.34 31.02 8.49
N LYS A 46 -39.61 32.06 8.90
CA LYS A 46 -39.29 33.18 8.04
C LYS A 46 -38.35 32.63 6.95
N PRO A 47 -38.63 32.83 5.65
CA PRO A 47 -37.73 32.34 4.60
C PRO A 47 -36.33 32.87 4.86
N LEU A 48 -35.35 31.97 4.93
CA LEU A 48 -33.95 32.37 4.99
C LEU A 48 -33.69 33.30 3.79
N PRO A 49 -33.02 34.45 3.98
CA PRO A 49 -32.66 35.30 2.86
C PRO A 49 -31.84 34.47 1.87
N GLU A 50 -32.17 34.53 0.58
CA GLU A 50 -31.37 33.88 -0.46
C GLU A 50 -29.93 34.37 -0.35
N THR A 51 -29.08 33.53 0.23
CA THR A 51 -27.65 33.82 0.30
C THR A 51 -27.09 33.59 -1.09
N LYS A 52 -26.75 34.68 -1.80
CA LYS A 52 -25.96 34.55 -3.01
C LYS A 52 -24.67 33.83 -2.61
N PRO A 53 -24.28 32.74 -3.29
CA PRO A 53 -23.08 32.00 -2.93
C PRO A 53 -21.91 32.98 -2.87
N ASN A 54 -21.25 33.05 -1.71
CA ASN A 54 -20.14 33.98 -1.52
C ASN A 54 -19.06 33.64 -2.56
N PRO A 55 -18.71 34.58 -3.47
CA PRO A 55 -17.71 34.30 -4.50
C PRO A 55 -16.35 33.91 -3.90
N GLU A 56 -16.05 34.27 -2.66
CA GLU A 56 -14.81 33.87 -1.97
C GLU A 56 -14.83 32.43 -1.44
N LEU A 57 -16.01 31.86 -1.19
CA LEU A 57 -16.21 30.46 -0.79
C LEU A 57 -16.59 29.57 -1.99
N GLN A 58 -16.12 29.92 -3.18
CA GLN A 58 -16.07 28.92 -4.23
C GLN A 58 -14.99 27.92 -3.84
N LEU A 59 -15.35 26.64 -3.76
CA LEU A 59 -14.44 25.50 -3.58
C LEU A 59 -13.47 25.31 -4.78
N ARG A 60 -13.10 26.40 -5.46
CA ARG A 60 -12.23 26.44 -6.65
C ARG A 60 -10.75 26.35 -6.32
N HIS A 61 -10.38 26.39 -5.03
CA HIS A 61 -8.97 26.37 -4.59
C HIS A 61 -8.54 25.08 -3.88
N VAL A 62 -9.41 24.07 -3.78
CA VAL A 62 -8.98 22.69 -3.48
C VAL A 62 -9.04 21.86 -4.77
N SER A 63 -8.58 22.45 -5.87
CA SER A 63 -8.00 21.69 -6.98
C SER A 63 -6.49 21.50 -6.72
N ALA A 64 -6.13 21.16 -5.48
CA ALA A 64 -4.85 20.53 -5.23
C ALA A 64 -4.89 19.24 -6.05
N GLY A 65 -4.18 19.23 -7.19
CA GLY A 65 -4.14 18.11 -8.11
C GLY A 65 -3.76 16.86 -7.34
N VAL A 66 -4.75 16.01 -7.08
CA VAL A 66 -4.51 14.66 -6.61
C VAL A 66 -3.81 13.99 -7.79
N LEU A 67 -2.48 13.98 -7.77
CA LEU A 67 -1.68 13.25 -8.74
C LEU A 67 -2.13 11.81 -8.65
N ALA A 68 -2.83 11.35 -9.69
CA ALA A 68 -3.26 9.96 -9.74
C ALA A 68 -2.01 9.07 -9.64
N PRO A 69 -2.03 8.03 -8.78
CA PRO A 69 -0.89 7.14 -8.67
C PRO A 69 -0.58 6.51 -10.03
N MET A 70 0.69 6.57 -10.44
CA MET A 70 1.13 5.84 -11.63
C MET A 70 1.04 4.33 -11.36
N SER A 71 0.51 3.56 -12.31
CA SER A 71 0.45 2.11 -12.17
C SER A 71 1.85 1.50 -12.00
N GLY A 72 1.95 0.43 -11.21
CA GLY A 72 3.19 -0.30 -11.00
C GLY A 72 3.85 -0.73 -12.32
N ALA A 73 3.04 -1.22 -13.28
CA ALA A 73 3.53 -1.59 -14.61
C ALA A 73 4.19 -0.42 -15.36
N LYS A 74 3.64 0.80 -15.26
CA LYS A 74 4.26 1.99 -15.87
C LYS A 74 5.55 2.38 -15.16
N LYS A 75 5.61 2.28 -13.82
CA LYS A 75 6.83 2.53 -13.03
C LYS A 75 7.94 1.56 -13.42
N LEU A 76 7.67 0.25 -13.41
CA LEU A 76 8.66 -0.78 -13.75
C LEU A 76 9.15 -0.63 -15.19
N ARG A 77 8.24 -0.41 -16.16
CA ARG A 77 8.62 -0.17 -17.57
C ARG A 77 9.56 1.03 -17.70
N LYS A 78 9.29 2.11 -16.97
CA LYS A 78 10.15 3.29 -16.94
C LYS A 78 11.53 2.96 -16.40
N MET A 79 11.62 2.24 -15.28
CA MET A 79 12.89 1.81 -14.68
C MET A 79 13.72 0.98 -15.68
N LEU A 80 13.09 0.05 -16.40
CA LEU A 80 13.76 -0.79 -17.41
C LEU A 80 14.21 -0.04 -18.68
N GLN A 81 13.54 1.05 -19.03
CA GLN A 81 13.82 1.81 -20.27
C GLN A 81 14.76 2.98 -20.05
N GLU A 82 14.70 3.61 -18.88
CA GLU A 82 15.39 4.87 -18.60
C GLU A 82 16.63 4.70 -17.72
N THR A 83 16.85 3.51 -17.14
CA THR A 83 18.00 3.24 -16.26
C THR A 83 18.70 1.94 -16.66
N ASP A 84 20.01 1.91 -16.46
CA ASP A 84 20.83 0.69 -16.56
C ASP A 84 21.09 0.06 -15.17
N GLU A 85 20.33 0.48 -14.15
CA GLU A 85 20.51 0.04 -12.77
C GLU A 85 19.94 -1.36 -12.54
N LEU A 86 20.59 -2.13 -11.67
CA LEU A 86 20.07 -3.41 -11.22
C LEU A 86 18.83 -3.20 -10.34
N ILE A 87 17.66 -3.62 -10.83
CA ILE A 87 16.41 -3.57 -10.06
C ILE A 87 16.38 -4.76 -9.09
N VAL A 88 16.67 -4.49 -7.81
CA VAL A 88 16.61 -5.50 -6.74
C VAL A 88 15.17 -5.67 -6.26
N CYS A 89 14.64 -6.89 -6.38
CA CYS A 89 13.28 -7.23 -5.97
C CYS A 89 13.33 -8.29 -4.85
N PRO A 90 13.16 -7.93 -3.56
CA PRO A 90 13.03 -8.92 -2.50
C PRO A 90 11.77 -9.77 -2.71
N GLY A 91 11.89 -11.06 -2.39
CA GLY A 91 10.76 -11.99 -2.39
C GLY A 91 9.84 -11.74 -1.20
N VAL A 92 8.59 -11.37 -1.48
CA VAL A 92 7.52 -11.16 -0.50
C VAL A 92 6.39 -12.16 -0.77
N TYR A 93 5.62 -12.52 0.26
CA TYR A 93 4.61 -13.57 0.15
C TYR A 93 3.31 -13.27 0.89
N ASP A 94 3.28 -12.23 1.73
CA ASP A 94 2.12 -11.80 2.48
C ASP A 94 2.17 -10.28 2.75
N GLY A 95 1.17 -9.76 3.45
CA GLY A 95 1.09 -8.34 3.76
C GLY A 95 2.21 -7.86 4.70
N LEU A 96 2.68 -8.72 5.62
CA LEU A 96 3.73 -8.35 6.57
C LEU A 96 5.07 -8.20 5.85
N SER A 97 5.50 -9.23 5.11
CA SER A 97 6.75 -9.21 4.33
C SER A 97 6.76 -8.07 3.32
N ALA A 98 5.64 -7.80 2.66
CA ALA A 98 5.50 -6.66 1.75
C ALA A 98 5.61 -5.30 2.47
N ARG A 99 4.94 -5.12 3.62
CA ARG A 99 5.07 -3.89 4.42
C ARG A 99 6.50 -3.65 4.89
N THR A 100 7.20 -4.70 5.31
CA THR A 100 8.62 -4.60 5.68
C THR A 100 9.49 -4.19 4.50
N ALA A 101 9.25 -4.74 3.30
CA ALA A 101 10.00 -4.33 2.11
C ALA A 101 9.73 -2.87 1.72
N ILE A 102 8.49 -2.39 1.86
CA ILE A 102 8.13 -0.98 1.64
C ILE A 102 8.81 -0.07 2.68
N GLU A 103 8.81 -0.45 3.95
CA GLU A 103 9.44 0.32 5.04
C GLU A 103 10.97 0.40 4.88
N LEU A 104 11.59 -0.64 4.32
CA LEU A 104 13.01 -0.66 3.95
C LEU A 104 13.32 0.05 2.62
N GLU A 105 12.32 0.69 2.00
CA GLU A 105 12.44 1.53 0.80
C GLU A 105 12.98 0.77 -0.44
N PHE A 106 12.66 -0.52 -0.57
CA PHE A 106 12.99 -1.25 -1.80
C PHE A 106 12.25 -0.67 -3.00
N SER A 107 12.97 -0.51 -4.12
CA SER A 107 12.45 0.15 -5.33
C SER A 107 11.48 -0.72 -6.14
N ALA A 108 11.42 -2.02 -5.89
CA ALA A 108 10.50 -2.99 -6.50
C ALA A 108 10.34 -4.19 -5.55
N MET A 109 9.31 -5.01 -5.75
CA MET A 109 9.10 -6.25 -4.97
C MET A 109 8.76 -7.41 -5.91
N TYR A 110 9.03 -8.64 -5.47
CA TYR A 110 8.63 -9.85 -6.18
C TYR A 110 7.71 -10.71 -5.31
N MET A 111 6.48 -10.99 -5.76
CA MET A 111 5.59 -11.95 -5.11
C MET A 111 5.94 -13.37 -5.56
N THR A 112 6.34 -14.22 -4.63
CA THR A 112 6.67 -15.63 -4.91
C THR A 112 5.43 -16.54 -4.90
N GLY A 113 5.32 -17.47 -5.85
CA GLY A 113 4.29 -18.52 -5.86
C GLY A 113 4.46 -19.53 -4.73
N ALA A 114 5.69 -20.00 -4.50
CA ALA A 114 6.02 -20.88 -3.39
C ALA A 114 5.63 -20.27 -2.03
N GLY A 115 6.01 -19.01 -1.80
CA GLY A 115 5.67 -18.32 -0.55
C GLY A 115 4.17 -18.06 -0.41
N THR A 116 3.48 -17.72 -1.50
CA THR A 116 2.02 -17.58 -1.50
C THR A 116 1.33 -18.88 -1.12
N THR A 117 1.75 -19.99 -1.73
CA THR A 117 1.23 -21.34 -1.43
C THR A 117 1.49 -21.73 0.03
N ALA A 118 2.70 -21.48 0.52
CA ALA A 118 3.05 -21.77 1.91
C ALA A 118 2.26 -20.92 2.91
N SER A 119 2.18 -19.61 2.68
CA SER A 119 1.59 -18.66 3.64
C SER A 119 0.08 -18.64 3.62
N ARG A 120 -0.56 -18.78 2.45
CA ARG A 120 -2.02 -18.72 2.32
C ARG A 120 -2.67 -20.09 2.50
N LEU A 121 -2.04 -21.15 1.98
CA LEU A 121 -2.63 -22.49 1.92
C LEU A 121 -1.99 -23.47 2.91
N GLY A 122 -0.82 -23.15 3.46
CA GLY A 122 -0.08 -24.09 4.30
C GLY A 122 0.42 -25.32 3.53
N GLN A 123 0.63 -25.17 2.22
CA GLN A 123 0.97 -26.27 1.31
C GLN A 123 2.35 -26.08 0.67
N PRO A 124 2.99 -27.16 0.19
CA PRO A 124 4.20 -27.06 -0.60
C PRO A 124 3.94 -26.52 -2.02
N ASP A 125 4.99 -26.01 -2.66
CA ASP A 125 4.94 -25.50 -4.03
C ASP A 125 4.87 -26.63 -5.08
N LEU A 126 3.67 -27.18 -5.25
CA LEU A 126 3.37 -28.31 -6.15
C LEU A 126 2.21 -27.98 -7.09
N ALA A 127 2.12 -26.73 -7.56
CA ALA A 127 1.01 -26.23 -8.38
C ALA A 127 -0.38 -26.41 -7.73
N ILE A 128 -0.43 -26.28 -6.39
CA ILE A 128 -1.67 -26.36 -5.61
C ILE A 128 -2.40 -25.03 -5.64
N ALA A 129 -1.67 -23.91 -5.54
CA ALA A 129 -2.25 -22.58 -5.68
C ALA A 129 -2.83 -22.41 -7.08
N GLN A 130 -4.05 -21.88 -7.15
CA GLN A 130 -4.72 -21.59 -8.40
C GLN A 130 -4.71 -20.08 -8.67
N LEU A 131 -5.23 -19.70 -9.84
CA LEU A 131 -5.32 -18.31 -10.28
C LEU A 131 -5.87 -17.36 -9.21
N HIS A 132 -6.94 -17.76 -8.54
CA HIS A 132 -7.60 -16.92 -7.53
C HIS A 132 -6.70 -16.67 -6.31
N ASP A 133 -5.97 -17.69 -5.83
CA ASP A 133 -5.05 -17.54 -4.69
C ASP A 133 -3.94 -16.55 -4.99
N MET A 134 -3.38 -16.65 -6.20
CA MET A 134 -2.24 -15.88 -6.67
C MET A 134 -2.64 -14.46 -7.02
N ARG A 135 -3.77 -14.29 -7.71
CA ARG A 135 -4.35 -12.98 -8.02
C ARG A 135 -4.72 -12.24 -6.74
N ASP A 136 -5.45 -12.87 -5.81
CA ASP A 136 -5.89 -12.20 -4.58
C ASP A 136 -4.69 -11.72 -3.74
N ASN A 137 -3.62 -12.50 -3.69
CA ASN A 137 -2.41 -12.10 -3.00
C ASN A 137 -1.68 -10.96 -3.72
N ALA A 138 -1.54 -11.05 -5.04
CA ALA A 138 -0.89 -10.02 -5.85
C ALA A 138 -1.66 -8.69 -5.81
N GLU A 139 -2.99 -8.75 -5.91
CA GLU A 139 -3.88 -7.59 -5.84
C GLU A 139 -3.78 -6.91 -4.47
N MET A 140 -3.78 -7.69 -3.39
CA MET A 140 -3.58 -7.16 -2.05
C MET A 140 -2.21 -6.48 -1.89
N ILE A 141 -1.12 -7.17 -2.25
CA ILE A 141 0.26 -6.66 -2.07
C ILE A 141 0.48 -5.39 -2.90
N ALA A 142 0.08 -5.39 -4.17
CA ALA A 142 0.29 -4.27 -5.08
C ALA A 142 -0.48 -3.00 -4.65
N ASN A 143 -1.56 -3.14 -3.88
CA ASN A 143 -2.40 -2.03 -3.42
C ASN A 143 -2.15 -1.62 -1.96
N LEU A 144 -1.16 -2.21 -1.27
CA LEU A 144 -0.80 -1.81 0.11
C LEU A 144 -0.39 -0.33 0.19
N ASP A 145 0.28 0.17 -0.84
CA ASP A 145 0.59 1.59 -1.01
C ASP A 145 0.35 2.00 -2.48
N PRO A 146 -0.70 2.81 -2.77
CA PRO A 146 -0.97 3.29 -4.12
C PRO A 146 0.20 4.03 -4.78
N PHE A 147 1.07 4.67 -3.99
CA PHE A 147 2.26 5.38 -4.47
C PHE A 147 3.54 4.56 -4.35
N GLY A 148 3.46 3.35 -3.82
CA GLY A 148 4.58 2.47 -3.49
C GLY A 148 5.30 1.85 -4.69
N PRO A 149 6.22 0.90 -4.43
CA PRO A 149 7.02 0.26 -5.47
C PRO A 149 6.20 -0.69 -6.35
N PRO A 150 6.61 -0.93 -7.62
CA PRO A 150 5.99 -1.93 -8.48
C PRO A 150 6.17 -3.34 -7.93
N LEU A 151 5.17 -4.20 -8.20
CA LEU A 151 5.18 -5.62 -7.89
C LEU A 151 5.37 -6.45 -9.17
N ILE A 152 6.35 -7.35 -9.16
CA ILE A 152 6.45 -8.46 -10.11
C ILE A 152 5.80 -9.65 -9.43
N ALA A 153 4.77 -10.24 -10.04
CA ALA A 153 4.06 -11.37 -9.47
C ALA A 153 4.35 -12.64 -10.26
N ASP A 154 4.57 -13.74 -9.53
CA ASP A 154 4.58 -15.07 -10.12
C ASP A 154 3.19 -15.42 -10.68
N MET A 155 3.19 -16.03 -11.85
CA MET A 155 1.98 -16.48 -12.54
C MET A 155 2.02 -17.97 -12.86
N ASP A 156 2.95 -18.74 -12.29
CA ASP A 156 3.17 -20.15 -12.62
C ASP A 156 3.25 -20.36 -14.15
N THR A 157 2.55 -21.38 -14.67
CA THR A 157 2.29 -21.56 -16.11
C THR A 157 0.99 -20.89 -16.54
N GLY A 158 0.34 -20.18 -15.61
CA GLY A 158 -0.84 -19.37 -15.86
C GLY A 158 -2.21 -20.08 -15.64
N TYR A 159 -2.23 -21.26 -15.04
CA TYR A 159 -3.49 -21.83 -14.51
C TYR A 159 -4.60 -22.12 -15.54
N GLY A 160 -4.27 -22.22 -16.83
CA GLY A 160 -5.27 -22.43 -17.89
C GLY A 160 -4.69 -22.45 -19.31
N GLY A 161 -5.56 -22.17 -20.29
CA GLY A 161 -5.21 -22.02 -21.70
C GLY A 161 -5.41 -20.58 -22.17
N GLU A 162 -5.40 -20.37 -23.49
CA GLU A 162 -5.45 -19.04 -24.12
C GLU A 162 -6.54 -18.10 -23.59
N LEU A 163 -7.73 -18.63 -23.36
CA LEU A 163 -8.86 -17.87 -22.83
C LEU A 163 -8.63 -17.33 -21.41
N THR A 164 -7.81 -18.02 -20.61
CA THR A 164 -7.48 -17.59 -19.25
C THR A 164 -6.54 -16.39 -19.27
N TRP A 165 -5.65 -16.27 -20.26
CA TRP A 165 -4.66 -15.19 -20.36
C TRP A 165 -5.27 -13.81 -20.53
N ASP A 166 -6.34 -13.70 -21.32
CA ASP A 166 -6.95 -12.41 -21.64
C ASP A 166 -7.79 -11.83 -20.48
N THR A 167 -8.05 -12.63 -19.44
CA THR A 167 -8.94 -12.25 -18.34
C THR A 167 -8.19 -11.78 -17.08
N VAL A 168 -6.85 -11.90 -17.05
CA VAL A 168 -6.00 -11.57 -15.89
C VAL A 168 -5.14 -10.34 -16.09
#